data_AF-S3AGC2-F1
#
_entry.id   AF-S3AGC2-F1
#
_cell.length_a   1.000
_cell.length_b   1.000
_cell.length_c   1.000
_cell.angle_alpha   90.00
_cell.angle_beta   90.00
_cell.angle_gamma   90.00
#
_symmetry.space_group_name_H-M   'P 1'
#
loop_
_entity.id
_entity.type
_entity.pdbx_description
1 polymer ?
#
loop_
_entity_poly.entity_id
_entity_poly.type
_entity_poly.pdbx_seq_one_letter_code
_entity_poly.pdbx_strand_id
1 'polypeptide(L)'
;MDAGRVVPVQRRAEFEAEAVRLCGSDTPNRVRAAVEILAERTAERSFTERHREAAACRRVRVVPGAEGMSDLVATLPTVIAEGVMDRLTQQATVIIDARSPEDDDARTRDQVRADVLSDLLLSGELTVDPTATGDGPGTLGAIRAQVQVIVPVLTLLGTDDGPCDLVGRTPVDADTVRRLAANAPTLTRVLTDPIDGTVISVDRYRTAGPQRRFLRARDQHCRFPGCRRAAIRCEIDHTIDHAQGGPTALGNLAHLCQRHHSMKQFTAWTVRQHARGMLEWTSPTGRIYREDAPVPPVAFIIDRPSPPPPESAPPF
;
A
#
# COMPACT_ATOMS: atom_id res chain seq x y z
N MET A 1 -26.59 -0.97 20.62
CA MET A 1 -25.25 -0.78 21.24
C MET A 1 -24.91 -2.04 22.00
N ASP A 2 -23.70 -2.57 21.83
CA ASP A 2 -23.22 -3.76 22.56
C ASP A 2 -22.23 -3.34 23.67
N ALA A 3 -22.67 -2.44 24.56
CA ALA A 3 -21.85 -1.96 25.66
C ALA A 3 -21.57 -3.08 26.70
N GLY A 4 -22.48 -4.05 26.81
CA GLY A 4 -22.37 -5.19 27.72
C GLY A 4 -21.31 -6.23 27.34
N ARG A 5 -20.66 -6.11 26.16
CA ARG A 5 -19.65 -7.07 25.70
C ARG A 5 -18.48 -7.27 26.68
N VAL A 6 -18.10 -6.21 27.40
CA VAL A 6 -17.01 -6.24 28.38
C VAL A 6 -17.44 -6.73 29.76
N VAL A 7 -18.75 -6.89 29.97
CA VAL A 7 -19.34 -7.31 31.24
C VAL A 7 -19.36 -8.85 31.32
N PRO A 8 -18.76 -9.44 32.37
CA PRO A 8 -18.79 -10.87 32.62
C PRO A 8 -20.22 -11.39 32.71
N VAL A 9 -20.47 -12.61 32.23
CA VAL A 9 -21.81 -13.21 32.19
C VAL A 9 -22.48 -13.17 33.57
N GLN A 10 -21.71 -13.38 34.63
CA GLN A 10 -22.16 -13.40 36.01
C GLN A 10 -22.66 -12.03 36.51
N ARG A 11 -22.19 -10.93 35.91
CA ARG A 11 -22.53 -9.55 36.33
C ARG A 11 -23.47 -8.83 35.36
N ARG A 12 -23.94 -9.51 34.30
CA ARG A 12 -24.82 -8.90 33.28
C ARG A 12 -26.17 -8.48 33.83
N ALA A 13 -26.79 -9.29 34.69
CA ALA A 13 -28.10 -8.97 35.28
C ALA A 13 -28.06 -7.66 36.10
N GLU A 14 -27.00 -7.46 36.88
CA GLU A 14 -26.78 -6.23 37.65
C GLU A 14 -26.55 -5.02 36.72
N PHE A 15 -25.71 -5.19 35.70
CA PHE A 15 -25.44 -4.18 34.69
C PHE A 15 -26.71 -3.75 33.94
N GLU A 16 -27.54 -4.72 33.51
CA GLU A 16 -28.77 -4.46 32.77
C GLU A 16 -29.78 -3.66 33.61
N ALA A 17 -29.97 -4.03 34.88
CA ALA A 17 -30.89 -3.32 35.77
C ALA A 17 -30.45 -1.86 35.98
N GLU A 18 -29.16 -1.61 36.15
CA GLU A 18 -28.59 -0.27 36.32
C GLU A 18 -28.66 0.55 35.01
N ALA A 19 -28.35 -0.07 33.86
CA ALA A 19 -28.42 0.56 32.55
C ALA A 19 -29.85 0.97 32.17
N VAL A 20 -30.85 0.13 32.45
CA VAL A 20 -32.27 0.44 32.22
C VAL A 20 -32.71 1.66 33.03
N ARG A 21 -32.26 1.79 34.29
CA ARG A 21 -32.54 2.98 35.11
C ARG A 21 -31.94 4.24 34.50
N LEU A 22 -30.69 4.19 34.05
CA LEU A 22 -30.03 5.34 33.39
C LEU A 22 -30.73 5.75 32.08
N CYS A 23 -31.21 4.76 31.31
CA CYS A 23 -31.93 5.00 30.05
C CYS A 23 -33.35 5.57 30.25
N GLY A 24 -33.95 5.40 31.43
CA GLY A 24 -35.33 5.83 31.68
C GLY A 24 -35.53 7.35 31.70
N SER A 25 -34.45 8.13 31.85
CA SER A 25 -34.53 9.59 32.05
C SER A 25 -34.04 10.44 30.86
N ASP A 26 -33.47 9.86 29.81
CA ASP A 26 -32.87 10.64 28.72
C ASP A 26 -32.79 9.86 27.39
N THR A 27 -32.39 10.54 26.33
CA THR A 27 -32.27 10.02 24.97
C THR A 27 -31.04 9.12 24.80
N PRO A 28 -31.06 8.18 23.83
CA PRO A 28 -29.97 7.23 23.60
C PRO A 28 -28.58 7.86 23.45
N ASN A 29 -28.47 9.01 22.78
CA ASN A 29 -27.19 9.69 22.56
C ASN A 29 -26.60 10.28 23.85
N ARG A 30 -27.45 10.73 24.78
CA ARG A 30 -27.02 11.34 26.05
C ARG A 30 -26.67 10.30 27.10
N VAL A 31 -27.39 9.18 27.14
CA VAL A 31 -27.11 8.07 28.09
C VAL A 31 -25.96 7.17 27.65
N ARG A 32 -25.54 7.24 26.38
CA ARG A 32 -24.50 6.37 25.80
C ARG A 32 -23.22 6.33 26.63
N ALA A 33 -22.62 7.48 26.90
CA ALA A 33 -21.38 7.55 27.65
C ALA A 33 -21.54 7.01 29.08
N ALA A 34 -22.69 7.27 29.71
CA ALA A 34 -22.98 6.78 31.06
C ALA A 34 -23.08 5.24 31.10
N VAL A 35 -23.76 4.63 30.12
CA VAL A 35 -23.87 3.18 30.00
C VAL A 35 -22.52 2.53 29.66
N GLU A 36 -21.70 3.17 28.81
CA GLU A 36 -20.34 2.70 28.52
C GLU A 36 -19.44 2.76 29.76
N ILE A 37 -19.48 3.85 30.55
CA ILE A 37 -18.75 3.98 31.83
C ILE A 37 -19.22 2.92 32.83
N LEU A 38 -20.53 2.66 32.89
CA LEU A 38 -21.09 1.63 33.75
C LEU A 38 -20.57 0.23 33.35
N ALA A 39 -20.55 -0.08 32.06
CA ALA A 39 -20.01 -1.35 31.57
C ALA A 39 -18.52 -1.50 31.94
N GLU A 40 -17.75 -0.42 31.86
CA GLU A 40 -16.34 -0.37 32.23
C GLU A 40 -16.09 -0.60 33.72
N ARG A 41 -16.98 -0.12 34.60
CA ARG A 41 -16.91 -0.38 36.05
C ARG A 41 -17.27 -1.81 36.41
N THR A 42 -18.12 -2.46 35.61
CA THR A 42 -18.57 -3.83 35.85
C THR A 42 -17.66 -4.87 35.18
N ALA A 43 -16.74 -4.45 34.30
CA ALA A 43 -15.80 -5.32 33.61
C ALA A 43 -14.84 -6.04 34.58
N GLU A 44 -14.44 -7.26 34.22
CA GLU A 44 -13.49 -8.09 34.99
C GLU A 44 -12.06 -7.54 34.96
N ARG A 45 -11.66 -7.02 33.80
CA ARG A 45 -10.35 -6.40 33.59
C ARG A 45 -10.52 -4.89 33.65
N SER A 46 -9.48 -4.15 34.01
CA SER A 46 -9.56 -2.68 33.97
C SER A 46 -9.56 -2.15 32.54
N PHE A 47 -10.16 -0.98 32.32
CA PHE A 47 -10.05 -0.26 31.04
C PHE A 47 -8.58 -0.02 30.67
N THR A 48 -7.75 0.36 31.64
CA THR A 48 -6.32 0.64 31.47
C THR A 48 -5.55 -0.55 30.88
N GLU A 49 -5.79 -1.76 31.38
CA GLU A 49 -5.13 -2.97 30.87
C GLU A 49 -5.54 -3.29 29.44
N ARG A 50 -6.85 -3.27 29.15
CA ARG A 50 -7.35 -3.51 27.80
C ARG A 50 -6.90 -2.43 26.82
N HIS A 51 -6.85 -1.18 27.27
CA HIS A 51 -6.34 -0.06 26.50
C HIS A 51 -4.86 -0.26 26.16
N ARG A 52 -4.03 -0.69 27.13
CA ARG A 52 -2.60 -0.96 26.88
C ARG A 52 -2.40 -2.04 25.82
N GLU A 53 -3.17 -3.12 25.87
CA GLU A 53 -3.14 -4.18 24.86
C GLU A 53 -3.59 -3.69 23.48
N ALA A 54 -4.72 -2.97 23.42
CA ALA A 54 -5.23 -2.40 22.18
C ALA A 54 -4.23 -1.38 21.57
N ALA A 55 -3.62 -0.54 22.41
CA ALA A 55 -2.62 0.43 22.00
C ALA A 55 -1.33 -0.22 21.47
N ALA A 56 -1.00 -1.45 21.90
CA ALA A 56 0.11 -2.22 21.34
C ALA A 56 -0.15 -2.68 19.90
N CYS A 57 -1.42 -2.76 19.48
CA CYS A 57 -1.81 -3.10 18.11
C CYS A 57 -1.88 -1.90 17.15
N ARG A 58 -1.49 -0.70 17.61
CA ARG A 58 -1.47 0.53 16.80
C ARG A 58 -0.69 0.34 15.51
N ARG A 59 -1.23 0.81 14.39
CA ARG A 59 -0.63 0.62 13.06
C ARG A 59 -1.22 1.58 12.05
N VAL A 60 -0.47 1.83 10.98
CA VAL A 60 -0.94 2.52 9.78
C VAL A 60 -0.91 1.54 8.61
N ARG A 61 -1.98 1.49 7.81
CA ARG A 61 -2.09 0.63 6.63
C ARG A 61 -2.74 1.37 5.48
N VAL A 62 -2.47 0.92 4.27
CA VAL A 62 -3.15 1.39 3.05
C VAL A 62 -4.11 0.29 2.60
N VAL A 63 -5.37 0.64 2.40
CA VAL A 63 -6.40 -0.23 1.83
C VAL A 63 -6.70 0.26 0.40
N PRO A 64 -6.41 -0.54 -0.64
CA PRO A 64 -6.70 -0.14 -2.02
C PRO A 64 -8.20 0.10 -2.24
N GLY A 65 -8.54 1.23 -2.86
CA GLY A 65 -9.91 1.61 -3.24
C GLY A 65 -10.14 1.52 -4.75
N ALA A 66 -11.23 2.13 -5.23
CA ALA A 66 -11.56 2.24 -6.65
C ALA A 66 -10.96 3.51 -7.28
N GLU A 67 -10.91 3.56 -8.62
CA GLU A 67 -10.59 4.79 -9.38
C GLU A 67 -9.24 5.44 -9.01
N GLY A 68 -8.26 4.62 -8.66
CA GLY A 68 -6.92 5.07 -8.26
C GLY A 68 -6.82 5.67 -6.87
N MET A 69 -7.89 5.62 -6.09
CA MET A 69 -7.93 6.06 -4.70
C MET A 69 -7.51 4.93 -3.75
N SER A 70 -7.06 5.29 -2.54
CA SER A 70 -6.75 4.34 -1.47
C SER A 70 -6.95 4.97 -0.10
N ASP A 71 -7.44 4.19 0.86
CA ASP A 71 -7.62 4.67 2.23
C ASP A 71 -6.35 4.47 3.04
N LEU A 72 -5.83 5.56 3.62
CA LEU A 72 -4.80 5.50 4.65
C LEU A 72 -5.47 5.36 6.02
N VAL A 73 -5.44 4.15 6.59
CA VAL A 73 -6.13 3.85 7.85
C VAL A 73 -5.13 3.75 9.00
N ALA A 74 -5.29 4.63 9.99
CA ALA A 74 -4.55 4.59 11.25
C ALA A 74 -5.39 4.00 12.38
N THR A 75 -4.83 3.05 13.12
CA THR A 75 -5.38 2.54 14.38
C THR A 75 -4.57 3.14 15.51
N LEU A 76 -5.18 4.03 16.29
CA LEU A 76 -4.53 4.86 17.32
C LEU A 76 -5.38 4.87 18.61
N PRO A 77 -4.78 5.21 19.77
CA PRO A 77 -5.54 5.66 20.93
C PRO A 77 -6.51 6.79 20.55
N THR A 78 -7.75 6.74 21.03
CA THR A 78 -8.81 7.71 20.67
C THR A 78 -8.38 9.16 20.87
N VAL A 79 -7.70 9.47 21.97
CA VAL A 79 -7.21 10.83 22.26
C VAL A 79 -6.27 11.34 21.17
N ILE A 80 -5.41 10.47 20.64
CA ILE A 80 -4.49 10.82 19.55
C ILE A 80 -5.25 10.98 18.24
N ALA A 81 -6.20 10.08 17.94
CA ALA A 81 -7.02 10.16 16.73
C ALA A 81 -7.85 11.46 16.68
N GLU A 82 -8.50 11.81 17.80
CA GLU A 82 -9.23 13.07 17.94
C GLU A 82 -8.30 14.28 17.80
N GLY A 83 -7.11 14.25 18.42
CA GLY A 83 -6.12 15.32 18.28
C GLY A 83 -5.61 15.50 16.83
N VAL A 84 -5.41 14.40 16.08
CA VAL A 84 -5.07 14.46 14.65
C VAL A 84 -6.20 15.10 13.85
N MET A 85 -7.44 14.64 14.05
CA MET A 85 -8.60 15.18 13.33
C MET A 85 -8.85 16.66 13.65
N ASP A 86 -8.75 17.06 14.91
CA ASP A 86 -8.87 18.46 15.33
C ASP A 86 -7.80 19.32 14.66
N ARG A 87 -6.53 18.91 14.71
CA ARG A 87 -5.43 19.63 14.04
C ARG A 87 -5.61 19.75 12.53
N LEU A 88 -6.08 18.69 11.85
CA LEU A 88 -6.39 18.75 10.41
C LEU A 88 -7.53 19.73 10.14
N THR A 89 -8.54 19.76 11.02
CA THR A 89 -9.67 20.68 10.93
C THR A 89 -9.24 22.12 11.07
N GLN A 90 -8.44 22.44 12.08
CA GLN A 90 -7.96 23.80 12.33
C GLN A 90 -7.16 24.33 11.14
N GLN A 91 -6.25 23.53 10.58
CA GLN A 91 -5.48 23.92 9.39
C GLN A 91 -6.36 24.06 8.15
N ALA A 92 -7.31 23.14 7.93
CA ALA A 92 -8.24 23.26 6.82
C ALA A 92 -9.10 24.52 6.92
N THR A 93 -9.56 24.88 8.12
CA THR A 93 -10.27 26.15 8.36
C THR A 93 -9.40 27.34 8.00
N VAL A 94 -8.15 27.40 8.47
CA VAL A 94 -7.23 28.50 8.12
C VAL A 94 -7.03 28.65 6.61
N ILE A 95 -6.87 27.54 5.88
CA ILE A 95 -6.70 27.56 4.42
C ILE A 95 -7.98 28.05 3.73
N ILE A 96 -9.15 27.57 4.17
CA ILE A 96 -10.44 27.94 3.57
C ILE A 96 -10.76 29.40 3.85
N ASP A 97 -10.54 29.87 5.07
CA ASP A 97 -10.79 31.25 5.48
C ASP A 97 -9.86 32.24 4.79
N ALA A 98 -8.68 31.79 4.34
CA ALA A 98 -7.73 32.58 3.58
C ALA A 98 -8.07 32.72 2.09
N ARG A 99 -9.10 32.03 1.58
CA ARG A 99 -9.54 32.14 0.18
C ARG A 99 -10.05 33.53 -0.13
N SER A 100 -9.57 34.11 -1.22
CA SER A 100 -10.11 35.35 -1.77
C SER A 100 -11.38 35.05 -2.57
N PRO A 101 -12.32 36.00 -2.68
CA PRO A 101 -13.49 35.85 -3.56
C PRO A 101 -13.14 35.65 -5.05
N GLU A 102 -11.91 36.00 -5.42
CA GLU A 102 -11.32 35.87 -6.75
C GLU A 102 -10.65 34.50 -6.96
N ASP A 103 -10.51 33.69 -5.90
CA ASP A 103 -9.94 32.34 -6.01
C ASP A 103 -11.00 31.36 -6.53
N ASP A 104 -10.65 30.60 -7.58
CA ASP A 104 -11.46 29.48 -8.11
C ASP A 104 -11.38 28.22 -7.22
N ASP A 105 -10.85 28.31 -5.99
CA ASP A 105 -10.71 27.16 -5.09
C ASP A 105 -12.04 26.78 -4.41
N ALA A 106 -12.78 25.89 -5.05
CA ALA A 106 -14.04 25.33 -4.55
C ALA A 106 -13.88 24.07 -3.67
N ARG A 107 -12.66 23.68 -3.26
CA ARG A 107 -12.46 22.42 -2.50
C ARG A 107 -13.22 22.44 -1.18
N THR A 108 -13.83 21.31 -0.83
CA THR A 108 -14.52 21.12 0.45
C THR A 108 -13.53 20.99 1.60
N ARG A 109 -13.99 21.20 2.84
CA ARG A 109 -13.16 21.03 4.05
C ARG A 109 -12.55 19.64 4.16
N ASP A 110 -13.26 18.59 3.74
CA ASP A 110 -12.73 17.23 3.80
C ASP A 110 -11.65 16.99 2.73
N GLN A 111 -11.78 17.60 1.55
CA GLN A 111 -10.71 17.60 0.54
C GLN A 111 -9.46 18.33 1.06
N VAL A 112 -9.62 19.52 1.65
CA VAL A 112 -8.49 20.27 2.23
C VAL A 112 -7.84 19.52 3.39
N ARG A 113 -8.62 18.84 4.25
CA ARG A 113 -8.06 17.97 5.31
C ARG A 113 -7.21 16.84 4.74
N ALA A 114 -7.64 16.21 3.65
CA ALA A 114 -6.87 15.16 2.97
C ALA A 114 -5.56 15.70 2.40
N ASP A 115 -5.59 16.89 1.80
CA ASP A 115 -4.40 17.58 1.29
C ASP A 115 -3.41 17.91 2.43
N VAL A 116 -3.90 18.52 3.51
CA VAL A 116 -3.09 18.85 4.70
C VAL A 116 -2.48 17.61 5.34
N LEU A 117 -3.26 16.52 5.48
CA LEU A 117 -2.75 15.25 6.00
C LEU A 117 -1.62 14.72 5.12
N SER A 118 -1.81 14.75 3.81
CA SER A 118 -0.82 14.27 2.85
C SER A 118 0.46 15.09 2.90
N ASP A 119 0.34 16.42 2.95
CA ASP A 119 1.48 17.32 3.05
C ASP A 119 2.26 17.05 4.35
N LEU A 120 1.60 17.10 5.52
CA LEU A 120 2.25 16.86 6.81
C LEU A 120 2.99 15.52 6.89
N LEU A 121 2.47 14.47 6.27
CA LEU A 121 3.10 13.14 6.27
C LEU A 121 4.23 13.00 5.25
N LEU A 122 4.23 13.79 4.17
CA LEU A 122 5.24 13.73 3.12
C LEU A 122 6.35 14.76 3.28
N SER A 123 6.08 15.87 3.98
CA SER A 123 7.01 16.99 4.17
C SER A 123 7.37 17.29 5.63
N GLY A 124 6.69 16.67 6.61
CA GLY A 124 6.92 16.91 8.03
C GLY A 124 8.22 16.32 8.58
N GLU A 125 8.86 17.05 9.52
CA GLU A 125 10.05 16.61 10.25
C GLU A 125 9.67 15.67 11.41
N LEU A 126 10.37 14.53 11.54
CA LEU A 126 10.08 13.50 12.53
C LEU A 126 10.99 13.65 13.76
N THR A 127 10.42 13.99 14.90
CA THR A 127 11.15 14.16 16.18
C THR A 127 11.47 12.85 16.91
N VAL A 128 11.00 11.70 16.41
CA VAL A 128 11.06 10.39 17.11
C VAL A 128 12.05 9.41 16.44
N ASP A 129 12.97 9.87 15.61
CA ASP A 129 13.92 9.01 14.89
C ASP A 129 15.21 8.75 15.72
N PRO A 130 15.41 7.53 16.26
CA PRO A 130 16.61 7.20 17.04
C PRO A 130 17.83 6.85 16.16
N THR A 131 17.73 6.93 14.83
CA THR A 131 18.90 6.80 13.91
C THR A 131 19.70 8.11 13.79
N ALA A 132 19.30 9.14 14.53
CA ALA A 132 20.03 10.39 14.72
C ALA A 132 21.30 10.20 15.57
N THR A 133 22.35 9.64 14.98
CA THR A 133 23.72 9.76 15.50
C THR A 133 24.61 10.35 14.42
N GLY A 134 24.83 11.67 14.47
CA GLY A 134 25.79 12.35 13.60
C GLY A 134 25.68 13.86 13.66
N ASP A 135 26.70 14.49 14.24
CA ASP A 135 26.85 15.94 14.39
C ASP A 135 27.03 16.65 13.02
N GLY A 136 26.05 17.48 12.63
CA GLY A 136 26.16 18.38 11.49
C GLY A 136 24.93 19.30 11.35
N PRO A 137 25.09 20.58 10.97
CA PRO A 137 23.95 21.46 10.72
C PRO A 137 23.42 21.18 9.31
N GLY A 138 22.22 20.62 9.21
CA GLY A 138 21.56 20.42 7.93
C GLY A 138 20.62 19.24 7.95
N THR A 139 19.33 19.57 8.04
CA THR A 139 18.15 18.83 7.59
C THR A 139 18.45 17.44 7.02
N LEU A 140 17.79 16.44 7.60
CA LEU A 140 17.44 15.19 6.94
C LEU A 140 17.30 15.42 5.43
N GLY A 141 18.32 15.04 4.68
CA GLY A 141 18.26 14.90 3.24
C GLY A 141 17.29 13.78 2.92
N ALA A 142 16.00 14.11 3.00
CA ALA A 142 14.86 13.44 2.43
C ALA A 142 14.81 11.92 2.63
N ILE A 143 14.07 11.46 3.65
CA ILE A 143 13.36 10.18 3.52
C ILE A 143 12.35 10.38 2.37
N ARG A 144 12.78 10.08 1.14
CA ARG A 144 11.92 10.15 -0.05
C ARG A 144 11.07 8.90 -0.07
N ALA A 145 9.76 9.05 0.15
CA ALA A 145 8.82 8.01 -0.25
C ALA A 145 9.08 7.68 -1.73
N GLN A 146 9.53 6.46 -2.02
CA GLN A 146 9.74 6.03 -3.41
C GLN A 146 8.43 5.45 -3.94
N VAL A 147 7.78 6.22 -4.81
CA VAL A 147 6.60 5.80 -5.58
C VAL A 147 7.08 5.46 -6.98
N GLN A 148 6.71 4.27 -7.48
CA GLN A 148 7.02 3.86 -8.84
C GLN A 148 5.70 3.77 -9.61
N VAL A 149 5.64 4.49 -10.72
CA VAL A 149 4.50 4.47 -11.64
C VAL A 149 5.00 4.04 -13.02
N ILE A 150 4.26 3.16 -13.68
CA ILE A 150 4.47 2.80 -15.08
C ILE A 150 3.38 3.49 -15.90
N VAL A 151 3.80 4.18 -16.95
CA VAL A 151 2.92 4.97 -17.80
C VAL A 151 3.26 4.71 -19.28
N PRO A 152 2.26 4.55 -20.16
CA PRO A 152 2.51 4.49 -21.59
C PRO A 152 3.01 5.86 -22.06
N VAL A 153 4.08 5.90 -22.84
CA VAL A 153 4.64 7.09 -23.49
C VAL A 153 3.61 8.01 -24.17
N LEU A 154 2.66 7.52 -24.96
CA LEU A 154 1.55 8.28 -25.55
C LEU A 154 0.65 8.92 -24.49
N THR A 155 0.26 8.20 -23.44
CA THR A 155 -0.46 8.76 -22.28
C THR A 155 0.35 9.86 -21.59
N LEU A 156 1.66 9.62 -21.39
CA LEU A 156 2.56 10.61 -20.80
C LEU A 156 2.71 11.85 -21.68
N LEU A 157 2.74 11.68 -23.01
CA LEU A 157 2.81 12.76 -24.00
C LEU A 157 1.48 13.50 -24.20
N GLY A 158 0.40 13.08 -23.53
CA GLY A 158 -0.93 13.67 -23.67
C GLY A 158 -1.62 13.34 -24.99
N THR A 159 -1.19 12.27 -25.67
CA THR A 159 -1.86 11.77 -26.88
C THR A 159 -3.14 10.99 -26.54
N ASP A 160 -3.20 10.43 -25.33
CA ASP A 160 -4.38 9.77 -24.76
C ASP A 160 -4.43 9.93 -23.23
N ASP A 161 -5.53 9.48 -22.62
CA ASP A 161 -5.75 9.44 -21.17
C ASP A 161 -5.91 7.99 -20.65
N GLY A 162 -5.10 7.07 -21.19
CA GLY A 162 -5.07 5.68 -20.74
C GLY A 162 -4.71 5.54 -19.25
N PRO A 163 -5.08 4.41 -18.61
CA PRO A 163 -4.74 4.17 -17.21
C PRO A 163 -3.22 4.05 -17.02
N CYS A 164 -2.70 4.56 -15.90
CA CYS A 164 -1.31 4.36 -15.47
C CYS A 164 -1.25 3.33 -14.33
N ASP A 165 -0.13 2.63 -14.14
CA ASP A 165 0.01 1.60 -13.09
C ASP A 165 0.88 2.09 -11.93
N LEU A 166 0.28 2.24 -10.73
CA LEU A 166 1.05 2.29 -9.49
C LEU A 166 1.50 0.87 -9.15
N VAL A 167 2.64 0.50 -9.74
CA VAL A 167 3.29 -0.82 -9.75
C VAL A 167 2.72 -1.81 -8.73
N GLY A 168 1.85 -2.70 -9.22
CA GLY A 168 1.32 -3.85 -8.49
C GLY A 168 0.28 -3.50 -7.41
N ARG A 169 -0.27 -2.28 -7.43
CA ARG A 169 -1.26 -1.81 -6.44
C ARG A 169 -2.59 -1.45 -7.08
N THR A 170 -2.62 -0.35 -7.85
CA THR A 170 -3.86 0.23 -8.35
C THR A 170 -3.57 1.11 -9.58
N PRO A 171 -4.53 1.26 -10.50
CA PRO A 171 -4.42 2.26 -11.57
C PRO A 171 -4.30 3.69 -11.02
N VAL A 172 -3.72 4.60 -11.78
CA VAL A 172 -3.63 6.05 -11.48
C VAL A 172 -4.02 6.82 -12.75
N ASP A 173 -4.65 7.98 -12.60
CA ASP A 173 -5.05 8.82 -13.72
C ASP A 173 -3.84 9.47 -14.41
N ALA A 174 -3.97 9.70 -15.72
CA ALA A 174 -2.89 10.24 -16.56
C ALA A 174 -2.41 11.63 -16.11
N ASP A 175 -3.33 12.49 -15.64
CA ASP A 175 -3.02 13.85 -15.21
C ASP A 175 -2.15 13.89 -13.95
N THR A 176 -2.47 13.08 -12.94
CA THR A 176 -1.65 12.91 -11.75
C THR A 176 -0.26 12.42 -12.13
N VAL A 177 -0.15 11.46 -13.03
CA VAL A 177 1.15 10.94 -13.46
C VAL A 177 1.94 11.98 -14.26
N ARG A 178 1.31 12.78 -15.12
CA ARG A 178 1.95 13.89 -15.84
C ARG A 178 2.50 14.94 -14.86
N ARG A 179 1.72 15.33 -13.84
CA ARG A 179 2.17 16.24 -12.76
C ARG A 179 3.36 15.66 -11.98
N LEU A 180 3.32 14.37 -11.66
CA LEU A 180 4.41 13.67 -10.97
C LEU A 180 5.67 13.59 -11.85
N ALA A 181 5.51 13.26 -13.13
CA ALA A 181 6.60 13.13 -14.08
C ALA A 181 7.29 14.47 -14.36
N ALA A 182 6.54 15.57 -14.43
CA ALA A 182 7.08 16.92 -14.62
C ALA A 182 8.06 17.33 -13.50
N ASN A 183 7.84 16.82 -12.28
CA ASN A 183 8.67 17.09 -11.12
C ASN A 183 9.58 15.91 -10.73
N ALA A 184 9.58 14.84 -11.53
CA ALA A 184 10.35 13.64 -11.21
C ALA A 184 11.84 13.91 -11.47
N PRO A 185 12.74 13.63 -10.50
CA PRO A 185 14.17 13.84 -10.68
C PRO A 185 14.76 12.91 -11.76
N THR A 186 14.05 11.81 -12.08
CA THR A 186 14.46 10.83 -13.08
C THR A 186 13.26 10.17 -13.73
N LEU A 187 13.29 10.01 -15.04
CA LEU A 187 12.42 9.10 -15.79
C LEU A 187 13.25 7.93 -16.32
N THR A 188 12.69 6.72 -16.25
CA THR A 188 13.34 5.50 -16.76
C THR A 188 12.46 4.90 -17.85
N ARG A 189 13.02 4.75 -19.05
CA ARG A 189 12.34 4.03 -20.13
C ARG A 189 12.36 2.53 -19.83
N VAL A 190 11.20 1.90 -19.98
CA VAL A 190 11.00 0.45 -19.93
C VAL A 190 10.55 0.01 -21.32
N LEU A 191 11.27 -0.92 -21.94
CA LEU A 191 10.85 -1.56 -23.18
C LEU A 191 10.23 -2.91 -22.85
N THR A 192 9.02 -3.12 -23.36
CA THR A 192 8.26 -4.37 -23.23
C THR A 192 8.19 -5.08 -24.57
N ASP A 193 8.07 -6.40 -24.53
CA ASP A 193 7.80 -7.22 -25.70
C ASP A 193 6.38 -6.92 -26.21
N PRO A 194 6.21 -6.61 -27.52
CA PRO A 194 4.90 -6.24 -28.05
C PRO A 194 3.92 -7.42 -28.16
N ILE A 195 4.38 -8.66 -27.97
CA ILE A 195 3.60 -9.89 -28.06
C ILE A 195 3.03 -10.29 -26.72
N ASP A 196 3.88 -10.34 -25.70
CA ASP A 196 3.50 -10.84 -24.37
C ASP A 196 3.68 -9.81 -23.25
N GLY A 197 4.13 -8.59 -23.58
CA GLY A 197 4.28 -7.49 -22.62
C GLY A 197 5.44 -7.65 -21.64
N THR A 198 6.26 -8.70 -21.77
CA THR A 198 7.40 -8.95 -20.87
C THR A 198 8.41 -7.81 -20.96
N VAL A 199 8.96 -7.35 -19.82
CA VAL A 199 10.02 -6.34 -19.82
C VAL A 199 11.28 -6.90 -20.51
N ILE A 200 11.65 -6.32 -21.66
CA ILE A 200 12.84 -6.66 -22.45
C ILE A 200 14.06 -5.90 -21.93
N SER A 201 13.93 -4.59 -21.69
CA SER A 201 15.06 -3.77 -21.22
C SER A 201 14.61 -2.49 -20.51
N VAL A 202 15.55 -1.87 -19.79
CA VAL A 202 15.42 -0.54 -19.17
C VAL A 202 16.66 0.29 -19.45
N ASP A 203 16.52 1.62 -19.58
CA ASP A 203 17.63 2.49 -20.00
C ASP A 203 18.87 2.49 -19.07
N ARG A 204 20.04 2.67 -19.73
CA ARG A 204 21.44 2.82 -19.26
C ARG A 204 22.09 1.58 -18.61
N TYR A 205 23.01 0.97 -19.36
CA TYR A 205 23.78 -0.24 -19.04
C TYR A 205 25.17 0.02 -18.39
N ARG A 206 25.26 0.82 -17.32
CA ARG A 206 26.54 0.97 -16.59
C ARG A 206 26.28 1.12 -15.08
N THR A 207 26.81 0.19 -14.26
CA THR A 207 26.66 -0.03 -12.79
C THR A 207 25.53 -0.98 -12.36
N ALA A 208 25.43 -1.34 -11.07
CA ALA A 208 24.48 -2.33 -10.51
C ALA A 208 23.01 -1.84 -10.39
N GLY A 209 22.78 -0.53 -10.53
CA GLY A 209 21.44 0.08 -10.53
C GLY A 209 20.45 -0.36 -11.65
N PRO A 210 20.87 -0.64 -12.90
CA PRO A 210 20.03 -1.10 -13.99
C PRO A 210 19.46 -2.49 -13.78
N GLN A 211 20.21 -3.44 -13.19
CA GLN A 211 19.66 -4.76 -12.85
C GLN A 211 18.52 -4.62 -11.85
N ARG A 212 18.71 -3.81 -10.80
CA ARG A 212 17.65 -3.50 -9.84
C ARG A 212 16.44 -2.83 -10.51
N ARG A 213 16.66 -1.88 -11.42
CA ARG A 213 15.57 -1.23 -12.18
C ARG A 213 14.81 -2.23 -13.06
N PHE A 214 15.54 -3.07 -13.78
CA PHE A 214 14.97 -4.13 -14.61
C PHE A 214 14.13 -5.08 -13.76
N LEU A 215 14.70 -5.60 -12.68
CA LEU A 215 14.02 -6.51 -11.78
C LEU A 215 12.79 -5.86 -11.15
N ARG A 216 12.82 -4.57 -10.81
CA ARG A 216 11.64 -3.87 -10.27
C ARG A 216 10.53 -3.75 -11.32
N ALA A 217 10.89 -3.40 -12.56
CA ALA A 217 9.95 -3.30 -13.66
C ALA A 217 9.37 -4.68 -14.03
N ARG A 218 10.23 -5.71 -14.11
CA ARG A 218 9.83 -7.09 -14.42
C ARG A 218 9.02 -7.71 -13.30
N ASP A 219 9.37 -7.50 -12.04
CA ASP A 219 8.77 -8.25 -10.93
C ASP A 219 7.51 -7.58 -10.38
N GLN A 220 7.46 -6.24 -10.41
CA GLN A 220 6.42 -5.32 -9.88
C GLN A 220 6.07 -5.49 -8.39
N HIS A 221 5.88 -6.71 -7.92
CA HIS A 221 5.65 -7.11 -6.54
C HIS A 221 6.52 -8.32 -6.17
N CYS A 222 6.41 -8.76 -4.92
CA CYS A 222 7.00 -10.01 -4.46
C CYS A 222 6.55 -11.16 -5.36
N ARG A 223 7.50 -11.99 -5.78
CA ARG A 223 7.32 -13.07 -6.75
C ARG A 223 6.94 -14.41 -6.12
N PHE A 224 6.49 -14.38 -4.87
CA PHE A 224 5.84 -15.52 -4.24
C PHE A 224 4.35 -15.54 -4.64
N PRO A 225 3.77 -16.71 -4.96
CA PRO A 225 2.39 -16.83 -5.44
C PRO A 225 1.39 -16.05 -4.57
N GLY A 226 0.68 -15.10 -5.21
CA GLY A 226 -0.37 -14.30 -4.57
C GLY A 226 0.11 -13.13 -3.69
N CYS A 227 1.41 -12.88 -3.56
CA CYS A 227 1.91 -11.77 -2.75
C CYS A 227 1.95 -10.44 -3.51
N ARG A 228 1.21 -9.43 -3.07
CA ARG A 228 1.18 -8.08 -3.69
C ARG A 228 2.09 -7.04 -3.00
N ARG A 229 3.13 -7.47 -2.27
CA ARG A 229 4.08 -6.53 -1.66
C ARG A 229 4.92 -5.88 -2.78
N ALA A 230 4.79 -4.58 -3.00
CA ALA A 230 5.53 -3.86 -4.05
C ALA A 230 7.04 -4.16 -4.03
N ALA A 231 7.63 -4.37 -5.21
CA ALA A 231 9.03 -4.77 -5.40
C ALA A 231 10.02 -3.79 -4.76
N ILE A 232 9.68 -2.50 -4.70
CA ILE A 232 10.51 -1.47 -4.05
C ILE A 232 10.70 -1.67 -2.54
N ARG A 233 9.81 -2.47 -1.91
CA ARG A 233 9.85 -2.87 -0.49
C ARG A 233 10.27 -4.33 -0.32
N CYS A 234 10.83 -4.93 -1.36
CA CYS A 234 11.30 -6.31 -1.39
C CYS A 234 12.83 -6.33 -1.57
N GLU A 235 13.43 -7.40 -1.11
CA GLU A 235 14.84 -7.71 -1.35
C GLU A 235 14.97 -8.38 -2.72
N ILE A 236 16.12 -8.19 -3.38
CA ILE A 236 16.48 -8.99 -4.55
C ILE A 236 17.15 -10.25 -4.02
N ASP A 237 16.51 -11.39 -4.25
CA ASP A 237 16.97 -12.69 -3.79
C ASP A 237 17.46 -13.54 -4.97
N HIS A 238 18.47 -14.37 -4.71
CA HIS A 238 18.98 -15.31 -5.69
C HIS A 238 18.17 -16.61 -5.63
N THR A 239 17.66 -17.09 -6.77
CA THR A 239 16.98 -18.40 -6.86
C THR A 239 17.93 -19.53 -6.46
N ILE A 240 19.11 -19.57 -7.08
CA ILE A 240 20.26 -20.38 -6.66
C ILE A 240 21.13 -19.50 -5.79
N ASP A 241 21.31 -19.85 -4.52
CA ASP A 241 22.02 -19.03 -3.56
C ASP A 241 23.44 -18.69 -4.04
N HIS A 242 23.83 -17.43 -3.89
CA HIS A 242 25.17 -16.97 -4.29
C HIS A 242 26.28 -17.74 -3.58
N ALA A 243 26.08 -18.08 -2.30
CA ALA A 243 27.02 -18.90 -1.52
C ALA A 243 27.18 -20.33 -2.06
N GLN A 244 26.21 -20.82 -2.82
CA GLN A 244 26.24 -22.12 -3.50
C GLN A 244 26.71 -21.99 -4.97
N GLY A 245 27.26 -20.84 -5.36
CA GLY A 245 27.78 -20.57 -6.71
C GLY A 245 26.75 -20.00 -7.68
N GLY A 246 25.57 -19.59 -7.20
CA GLY A 246 24.55 -18.97 -8.04
C GLY A 246 25.00 -17.61 -8.61
N PRO A 247 24.88 -17.36 -9.93
CA PRO A 247 25.33 -16.10 -10.52
C PRO A 247 24.39 -14.95 -10.16
N THR A 248 24.95 -13.75 -9.96
CA THR A 248 24.17 -12.51 -9.84
C THR A 248 23.74 -12.03 -11.23
N ALA A 249 22.78 -12.75 -11.82
CA ALA A 249 22.28 -12.54 -13.18
C ALA A 249 20.75 -12.44 -13.19
N LEU A 250 20.17 -11.72 -14.16
CA LEU A 250 18.72 -11.48 -14.22
C LEU A 250 17.87 -12.76 -14.20
N GLY A 251 18.38 -13.85 -14.77
CA GLY A 251 17.73 -15.16 -14.78
C GLY A 251 17.84 -15.95 -13.47
N ASN A 252 18.57 -15.44 -12.48
CA ASN A 252 18.73 -16.03 -11.16
C ASN A 252 18.29 -15.08 -10.03
N LEU A 253 17.77 -13.90 -10.35
CA LEU A 253 17.36 -12.89 -9.37
C LEU A 253 15.86 -12.65 -9.45
N ALA A 254 15.20 -12.45 -8.31
CA ALA A 254 13.80 -12.04 -8.21
C ALA A 254 13.51 -11.24 -6.93
N HIS A 255 12.51 -10.36 -6.95
CA HIS A 255 12.08 -9.65 -5.75
C HIS A 255 11.26 -10.55 -4.81
N LEU A 256 11.71 -10.71 -3.56
CA LEU A 256 10.97 -11.34 -2.48
C LEU A 256 10.85 -10.41 -1.28
N CYS A 257 9.66 -10.36 -0.68
CA CYS A 257 9.52 -9.65 0.58
C CYS A 257 10.22 -10.44 1.69
N GLN A 258 10.66 -9.76 2.76
CA GLN A 258 11.38 -10.38 3.87
C GLN A 258 10.71 -11.68 4.36
N ARG A 259 9.37 -11.70 4.50
CA ARG A 259 8.61 -12.91 4.88
C ARG A 259 8.88 -14.10 3.94
N HIS A 260 8.79 -13.89 2.64
CA HIS A 260 8.93 -14.97 1.65
C HIS A 260 10.39 -15.30 1.34
N HIS A 261 11.30 -14.33 1.46
CA HIS A 261 12.74 -14.59 1.44
C HIS A 261 13.12 -15.51 2.62
N SER A 262 12.73 -15.16 3.85
CA SER A 262 12.96 -16.03 5.02
C SER A 262 12.30 -17.40 4.88
N MET A 263 11.08 -17.45 4.34
CA MET A 263 10.40 -18.73 4.09
C MET A 263 11.17 -19.61 3.11
N LYS A 264 11.66 -19.06 1.98
CA LYS A 264 12.51 -19.80 1.05
C LYS A 264 13.79 -20.32 1.71
N GLN A 265 14.45 -19.49 2.51
CA GLN A 265 15.74 -19.82 3.12
C GLN A 265 15.63 -20.85 4.25
N PHE A 266 14.57 -20.79 5.06
CA PHE A 266 14.50 -21.54 6.32
C PHE A 266 13.42 -22.63 6.36
N THR A 267 12.79 -22.94 5.22
CA THR A 267 11.77 -24.01 5.14
C THR A 267 12.00 -24.89 3.92
N ALA A 268 11.18 -25.94 3.76
CA ALA A 268 11.26 -26.87 2.63
C ALA A 268 10.64 -26.32 1.31
N TRP A 269 10.28 -25.04 1.25
CA TRP A 269 9.86 -24.41 0.01
C TRP A 269 11.05 -24.29 -0.94
N THR A 270 10.88 -24.69 -2.19
CA THR A 270 11.90 -24.53 -3.23
C THR A 270 11.36 -23.72 -4.39
N VAL A 271 12.27 -23.10 -5.15
CA VAL A 271 11.93 -22.29 -6.31
C VAL A 271 12.87 -22.62 -7.46
N ARG A 272 12.31 -22.68 -8.66
CA ARG A 272 13.06 -22.79 -9.91
C ARG A 272 12.70 -21.62 -10.81
N GLN A 273 13.70 -20.93 -11.31
CA GLN A 273 13.51 -19.81 -12.23
C GLN A 273 13.72 -20.27 -13.67
N HIS A 274 12.79 -19.87 -14.53
CA HIS A 274 12.75 -20.19 -15.94
C HIS A 274 13.05 -18.96 -16.80
N ALA A 275 13.05 -19.16 -18.12
CA ALA A 275 13.10 -18.07 -19.08
C ALA A 275 11.98 -17.05 -18.81
N ARG A 276 12.21 -15.80 -19.23
CA ARG A 276 11.25 -14.68 -19.12
C ARG A 276 10.80 -14.33 -17.69
N GLY A 277 11.51 -14.81 -16.66
CA GLY A 277 11.23 -14.45 -15.27
C GLY A 277 10.09 -15.23 -14.62
N MET A 278 9.64 -16.32 -15.25
CA MET A 278 8.70 -17.26 -14.63
C MET A 278 9.38 -18.01 -13.47
N LEU A 279 8.69 -18.07 -12.33
CA LEU A 279 9.10 -18.83 -11.16
C LEU A 279 8.15 -20.01 -10.94
N GLU A 280 8.74 -21.17 -10.70
CA GLU A 280 8.04 -22.39 -10.30
C GLU A 280 8.37 -22.67 -8.84
N TRP A 281 7.40 -22.43 -7.95
CA TRP A 281 7.51 -22.68 -6.52
C TRP A 281 6.95 -24.06 -6.18
N THR A 282 7.69 -24.83 -5.39
CA THR A 282 7.22 -26.12 -4.87
C THR A 282 7.00 -26.00 -3.37
N SER A 283 5.79 -26.31 -2.90
CA SER A 283 5.47 -26.32 -1.48
C SER A 283 6.13 -27.52 -0.76
N PRO A 284 6.24 -27.47 0.58
CA PRO A 284 6.66 -28.63 1.38
C PRO A 284 5.81 -29.89 1.17
N THR A 285 4.58 -29.73 0.67
CA THR A 285 3.66 -30.82 0.35
C THR A 285 3.75 -31.29 -1.11
N GLY A 286 4.70 -30.76 -1.90
CA GLY A 286 4.92 -31.11 -3.29
C GLY A 286 3.98 -30.43 -4.31
N ARG A 287 3.14 -29.47 -3.88
CA ARG A 287 2.30 -28.71 -4.81
C ARG A 287 3.13 -27.69 -5.56
N ILE A 288 2.92 -27.62 -6.88
CA ILE A 288 3.63 -26.70 -7.75
C ILE A 288 2.75 -25.47 -8.02
N TYR A 289 3.33 -24.30 -7.84
CA TYR A 289 2.74 -23.00 -8.13
C TYR A 289 3.59 -22.30 -9.17
N ARG A 290 2.97 -21.87 -10.27
CA ARG A 290 3.64 -21.09 -11.30
C ARG A 290 3.31 -19.61 -11.11
N GLU A 291 4.34 -18.80 -11.16
CA GLU A 291 4.26 -17.34 -11.06
C GLU A 291 5.01 -16.75 -12.26
N ASP A 292 4.27 -16.44 -13.33
CA ASP A 292 4.81 -15.74 -14.49
C ASP A 292 5.20 -14.30 -14.14
N ALA A 293 6.18 -13.72 -14.84
CA ALA A 293 6.48 -12.29 -14.69
C ALA A 293 5.19 -11.51 -14.97
N PRO A 294 4.77 -10.58 -14.09
CA PRO A 294 3.54 -9.87 -14.33
C PRO A 294 3.76 -9.04 -15.59
N VAL A 295 2.84 -9.16 -16.53
CA VAL A 295 2.78 -8.23 -17.64
C VAL A 295 2.41 -6.87 -17.03
N PRO A 296 3.20 -5.80 -17.25
CA PRO A 296 2.78 -4.48 -16.80
C PRO A 296 1.38 -4.23 -17.35
N PRO A 297 0.38 -3.97 -16.48
CA PRO A 297 -1.03 -3.87 -16.88
C PRO A 297 -1.27 -2.69 -17.83
N VAL A 298 -0.26 -1.83 -17.95
CA VAL A 298 -0.25 -0.61 -18.71
C VAL A 298 1.00 -0.63 -19.59
N ALA A 299 0.81 -0.96 -20.86
CA ALA A 299 1.85 -1.02 -21.88
C ALA A 299 1.27 -0.65 -23.25
N PHE A 300 2.13 -0.25 -24.20
CA PHE A 300 1.70 -0.24 -25.60
C PHE A 300 1.57 -1.66 -26.08
N ILE A 301 0.33 -2.07 -26.30
CA ILE A 301 0.04 -3.28 -27.05
C ILE A 301 -0.32 -2.81 -28.45
N ILE A 302 0.40 -3.32 -29.45
CA ILE A 302 -0.04 -3.17 -30.83
C ILE A 302 -1.34 -3.96 -30.92
N ASP A 303 -2.43 -3.29 -31.29
CA ASP A 303 -3.74 -3.91 -31.41
C ASP A 303 -3.63 -5.14 -32.33
N ARG A 304 -3.70 -6.34 -31.73
CA ARG A 304 -3.68 -7.57 -32.51
C ARG A 304 -5.10 -7.79 -33.00
N PRO A 305 -5.32 -8.00 -34.31
CA PRO A 305 -6.61 -8.47 -34.75
C PRO A 305 -6.93 -9.74 -33.96
N SER A 306 -8.13 -9.78 -33.36
CA SER A 306 -8.58 -10.96 -32.62
C SER A 306 -8.42 -12.20 -33.51
N PRO A 307 -7.98 -13.35 -32.95
CA PRO A 307 -7.96 -14.57 -33.74
C PRO A 307 -9.37 -14.79 -34.32
N PRO A 308 -9.49 -15.17 -35.60
CA PRO A 308 -10.79 -15.42 -36.20
C PRO A 308 -11.54 -16.44 -35.33
N PRO A 309 -12.86 -16.27 -35.15
CA PRO A 309 -13.67 -17.24 -34.42
C PRO A 309 -13.40 -18.64 -35.00
N PRO A 310 -13.38 -19.69 -34.16
CA PRO A 310 -13.16 -21.04 -34.65
C PRO A 310 -14.16 -21.35 -35.75
N GLU A 311 -13.64 -21.73 -36.92
CA GLU A 311 -14.44 -22.08 -38.08
C GLU A 311 -15.38 -23.21 -37.64
N SER A 312 -16.70 -22.97 -37.72
CA SER A 312 -17.68 -23.98 -37.38
C SER A 312 -17.42 -25.18 -38.28
N ALA A 313 -17.10 -26.33 -37.69
CA ALA A 313 -16.92 -27.56 -38.44
C ALA A 313 -18.14 -27.77 -39.36
N PRO A 314 -17.92 -28.08 -40.66
CA PRO A 314 -19.03 -28.30 -41.57
C PRO A 314 -19.86 -29.49 -41.07
N PRO A 315 -21.20 -29.41 -41.13
CA PRO A 315 -22.04 -30.49 -40.64
C PRO A 315 -21.87 -31.71 -41.54
N PHE A 316 -21.28 -32.78 -41.00
CA PHE A 316 -21.40 -34.15 -41.50
C PHE A 316 -21.55 -35.11 -40.32
#